data_AF-A0A9D6TPR6-F1
#
_entry.id   AF-A0A9D6TPR6-F1
#
_cell.length_a   1.000
_cell.length_b   1.000
_cell.length_c   1.000
_cell.angle_alpha   90.00
_cell.angle_beta   90.00
_cell.angle_gamma   90.00
#
_symmetry.space_group_name_H-M   'P 1'
#
loop_
_entity.id
_entity.type
_entity.pdbx_description
1 polymer ?
#
loop_
_entity_poly.entity_id
_entity_poly.type
_entity_poly.pdbx_seq_one_letter_code
_entity_poly.pdbx_strand_id
1 'polypeptide(L)' 'MKTRVLLPSAILLSSVFFSGCASPALVRVKPWERATLADYTMRSDRDPLHTAMAEHIFFSRETATGGRAIGGSGCGCN' A
#
# COMPACT_ATOMS: atom_id res chain seq x y z
N MET A 1 -39.03 6.91 15.06
CA MET A 1 -38.22 8.04 14.54
C MET A 1 -36.95 8.27 15.34
N LYS A 2 -37.01 8.32 16.69
CA LYS A 2 -35.82 8.51 17.56
C LYS A 2 -34.71 7.47 17.33
N THR A 3 -35.05 6.18 17.22
CA THR A 3 -34.10 5.09 16.93
C THR A 3 -33.42 5.19 15.56
N ARG A 4 -34.07 5.79 14.55
CA ARG A 4 -33.48 5.99 13.21
C ARG A 4 -32.47 7.14 13.18
N VAL A 5 -32.56 8.10 14.10
CA VAL A 5 -31.64 9.24 14.23
C VAL A 5 -30.48 8.92 15.18
N LEU A 6 -30.70 8.04 16.16
CA LEU A 6 -29.65 7.59 17.10
C LEU A 6 -28.59 6.70 16.43
N LEU A 7 -28.98 5.89 15.43
CA LEU A 7 -28.07 5.01 14.70
C LEU A 7 -26.96 5.75 13.92
N PRO A 8 -27.25 6.78 13.08
CA PRO A 8 -26.19 7.53 12.40
C PRO A 8 -25.35 8.36 13.36
N SER A 9 -25.93 8.86 14.45
CA SER A 9 -25.19 9.61 15.49
C SER A 9 -24.17 8.73 16.22
N ALA A 10 -24.50 7.47 16.48
CA ALA A 10 -23.58 6.52 17.11
C ALA A 10 -22.41 6.13 16.20
N ILE A 11 -22.65 6.01 14.89
CA ILE A 11 -21.62 5.73 13.88
C ILE A 11 -20.68 6.93 13.71
N LEU A 12 -21.21 8.16 13.74
CA LEU A 12 -20.39 9.37 13.70
C LEU A 12 -19.53 9.54 14.96
N LEU A 13 -20.04 9.11 16.11
CA LEU A 13 -19.30 9.19 17.37
C LEU A 13 -18.18 8.14 17.44
N SER A 14 -18.39 6.94 16.88
CA SER A 14 -17.37 5.88 16.89
C SER A 14 -16.17 6.20 15.98
N SER A 15 -16.37 6.88 14.85
CA SER A 15 -15.28 7.21 13.91
C SER A 15 -14.23 8.16 14.52
N VAL A 16 -14.62 9.03 15.45
CA VAL A 16 -13.70 9.94 16.16
C VAL A 16 -12.73 9.17 17.05
N PHE A 17 -13.17 8.09 17.70
CA PHE A 17 -12.32 7.28 18.58
C PHE A 17 -11.22 6.51 17.83
N PHE A 18 -11.43 6.18 16.55
CA PHE A 18 -10.44 5.44 15.74
C PHE A 18 -9.50 6.34 14.91
N SER A 19 -9.64 7.67 14.99
CA SER A 19 -8.85 8.61 14.18
C SER A 19 -7.42 8.88 14.71
N GLY A 20 -7.05 8.32 15.87
CA GLY A 20 -5.80 8.64 16.57
C GLY A 20 -4.51 8.37 15.77
N CYS A 21 -4.48 7.35 14.90
CA CYS A 21 -3.25 6.89 14.24
C CYS A 21 -2.82 7.75 13.04
N ALA A 22 -3.69 8.62 12.51
CA ALA A 22 -3.42 9.39 11.29
C ALA A 22 -3.08 10.86 11.56
N SER A 23 -2.89 11.25 12.83
CA SER A 23 -2.66 12.65 13.16
C SER A 23 -1.27 13.11 12.67
N PRO A 24 -1.16 14.25 11.96
CA PRO A 24 0.12 14.77 11.48
C PRO A 24 1.08 15.14 12.62
N ALA A 25 0.56 15.33 13.83
CA ALA A 25 1.34 15.52 15.06
C ALA A 25 2.16 14.28 15.47
N LEU A 26 1.80 13.08 15.01
CA LEU A 26 2.56 11.84 15.26
C LEU A 26 3.74 11.67 14.28
N VAL A 27 3.76 12.41 13.17
CA VAL A 27 4.86 12.36 12.20
C VAL A 27 6.03 13.16 12.75
N ARG A 28 6.84 12.51 13.59
CA ARG A 28 8.01 13.10 14.26
C ARG A 28 9.19 13.37 13.33
N VAL A 29 9.16 12.85 12.10
CA VAL A 29 10.29 12.87 11.15
C VAL A 29 9.79 13.26 9.77
N LYS A 30 10.41 14.28 9.16
CA LYS A 30 10.07 14.73 7.80
C LYS A 30 10.40 13.62 6.79
N PRO A 31 9.70 13.55 5.64
CA PRO A 31 9.90 12.50 4.65
C PRO A 31 11.37 12.30 4.22
N TRP A 32 12.13 13.39 4.06
CA TRP A 32 13.54 13.36 3.65
C TRP A 32 14.52 12.98 4.77
N GLU A 33 14.14 13.13 6.04
CA GLU A 33 14.97 12.75 7.19
C GLU A 33 15.04 11.22 7.37
N ARG A 34 14.09 10.48 6.77
CA ARG A 34 14.02 9.02 6.78
C ARG A 34 15.21 8.34 6.08
N ALA A 35 15.87 9.05 5.16
CA ALA A 35 17.06 8.54 4.48
C ALA A 35 18.21 8.23 5.45
N THR A 36 18.27 8.92 6.59
CA THR A 36 19.31 8.71 7.62
C THR A 36 19.21 7.33 8.29
N LEU A 37 18.01 6.74 8.33
CA LEU A 37 17.76 5.40 8.89
C LEU A 37 17.68 4.31 7.80
N ALA A 38 17.75 4.69 6.53
CA ALA A 38 17.68 3.73 5.44
C ALA A 38 19.04 3.04 5.27
N ASP A 39 19.05 1.72 5.43
CA ASP A 39 20.23 0.89 5.18
C ASP A 39 20.23 0.36 3.74
N TYR A 40 21.42 0.06 3.19
CA TYR A 40 21.54 -0.57 1.86
C TYR A 40 20.72 -1.87 1.76
N THR A 41 20.59 -2.61 2.85
CA THR A 41 19.79 -3.83 2.93
C THR A 41 18.30 -3.61 2.73
N MET A 42 17.77 -2.39 2.95
CA MET A 42 16.36 -2.05 2.75
C MET A 42 16.03 -1.70 1.30
N ARG A 43 17.03 -1.59 0.42
CA ARG A 43 16.81 -1.35 -1.01
C ARG A 43 16.18 -2.58 -1.66
N SER A 44 15.02 -2.37 -2.28
CA SER A 44 14.31 -3.41 -3.04
C SER A 44 15.04 -3.83 -4.32
N ASP A 45 15.93 -2.98 -4.82
CA ASP A 45 16.76 -3.19 -6.02
C ASP A 45 18.19 -3.61 -5.72
N ARG A 46 18.52 -3.97 -4.46
CA ARG A 46 19.90 -4.32 -4.07
C ARG A 46 20.45 -5.57 -4.76
N ASP A 47 19.57 -6.51 -5.09
CA ASP A 47 19.92 -7.82 -5.63
C ASP A 47 19.07 -8.09 -6.89
N PRO A 48 19.71 -8.13 -8.08
CA PRO A 48 18.99 -8.33 -9.34
C PRO A 48 18.33 -9.71 -9.42
N LEU A 49 18.88 -10.74 -8.76
CA LEU A 49 18.28 -12.08 -8.74
C LEU A 49 16.98 -12.05 -7.92
N HIS A 50 17.02 -11.45 -6.74
CA HIS A 50 15.83 -11.28 -5.90
C HIS A 50 14.73 -10.50 -6.63
N THR A 51 15.09 -9.40 -7.31
CA THR A 51 14.14 -8.62 -8.12
C THR A 51 13.51 -9.46 -9.23
N ALA A 52 14.32 -10.22 -10.00
CA ALA A 52 13.81 -11.08 -11.07
C ALA A 52 12.88 -12.19 -10.55
N MET A 53 13.22 -12.79 -9.39
CA MET A 53 12.37 -13.81 -8.76
C MET A 53 11.05 -13.24 -8.23
N ALA A 54 11.09 -12.07 -7.59
CA ALA A 54 9.89 -11.39 -7.12
C ALA A 54 8.95 -11.04 -8.28
N GLU A 55 9.49 -10.54 -9.39
CA GLU A 55 8.74 -10.30 -10.63
C GLU A 55 8.14 -11.61 -11.17
N HIS A 56 8.92 -12.69 -11.24
CA HIS A 56 8.42 -14.00 -11.69
C HIS A 56 7.25 -14.49 -10.84
N ILE A 57 7.34 -14.38 -9.51
CA ILE A 57 6.27 -14.75 -8.58
C ILE A 57 5.05 -13.85 -8.75
N PHE A 58 5.26 -12.54 -8.89
CA PHE A 58 4.17 -11.56 -9.05
C PHE A 58 3.37 -11.83 -10.32
N PHE A 59 4.03 -12.00 -11.47
CA PHE A 59 3.35 -12.33 -12.73
C PHE A 59 2.69 -13.71 -12.72
N SER A 60 3.23 -14.66 -11.94
CA SER A 60 2.63 -16.00 -11.80
C SER A 60 1.37 -16.00 -10.94
N ARG A 61 1.23 -15.04 -9.99
CA ARG A 61 0.17 -15.06 -8.97
C ARG A 61 -0.88 -13.98 -9.14
N GLU A 62 -0.49 -12.75 -9.49
CA GLU A 62 -1.33 -11.55 -9.36
C GLU A 62 -1.69 -10.92 -10.73
N THR A 63 -1.95 -11.77 -11.73
CA THR A 63 -2.50 -11.49 -13.07
C THR A 63 -1.47 -11.40 -14.21
N ALA A 64 -1.86 -12.02 -15.33
CA ALA A 64 -1.27 -12.15 -16.67
C ALA A 64 -1.08 -10.80 -17.41
N THR A 65 -0.65 -9.82 -16.62
CA THR A 65 -0.63 -8.36 -16.63
C THR A 65 0.35 -7.53 -17.43
N GLY A 66 1.08 -8.03 -18.43
CA GLY A 66 2.13 -7.26 -19.10
C GLY A 66 3.35 -7.00 -18.20
N GLY A 67 4.45 -7.66 -18.54
CA GLY A 67 5.71 -7.54 -17.80
C GLY A 67 6.30 -6.13 -17.85
N ARG A 68 7.31 -5.88 -17.02
CA ARG A 68 8.06 -4.61 -17.00
C ARG A 68 8.74 -4.23 -18.33
N ALA A 69 8.76 -5.13 -19.33
CA ALA A 69 9.45 -4.93 -20.61
C ALA A 69 8.68 -5.33 -21.88
N ILE A 70 7.53 -6.03 -21.82
CA ILE A 70 6.80 -6.45 -23.03
C ILE A 70 5.30 -6.53 -22.73
N GLY A 71 4.52 -5.93 -23.64
CA GLY A 71 3.08 -5.72 -23.48
C GLY A 71 2.26 -6.99 -23.33
N GLY A 72 1.00 -6.79 -22.92
CA GLY A 72 -0.02 -7.83 -22.98
C GLY A 72 -0.40 -8.35 -21.61
N SER A 73 -1.38 -7.66 -21.05
CA SER A 73 -2.06 -7.94 -19.82
C SER A 73 -3.44 -8.58 -20.07
N GLY A 74 -3.57 -9.90 -20.10
CA GLY A 74 -4.87 -10.59 -20.09
C GLY A 74 -5.03 -11.65 -21.17
N CYS A 75 -6.15 -12.40 -21.12
CA CYS A 75 -6.62 -13.29 -22.18
C CYS A 75 -6.48 -12.56 -23.52
N GLY A 76 -5.48 -12.92 -24.32
CA GLY A 76 -4.96 -12.13 -25.44
C GLY A 76 -5.90 -12.07 -26.65
N CYS A 77 -7.10 -11.54 -26.47
CA CYS A 77 -7.96 -11.15 -27.57
C CYS A 77 -7.43 -9.84 -28.17
N ASN A 78 -6.54 -9.98 -29.16
CA ASN A 78 -6.82 -9.37 -30.46
C ASN A 78 -7.48 -10.43 -31.32
#